data_AF-K1UBZ8-F1
#
_entry.id   AF-K1UBZ8-F1
#
_cell.length_a   1.000
_cell.length_b   1.000
_cell.length_c   1.000
_cell.angle_alpha   90.00
_cell.angle_beta   90.00
_cell.angle_gamma   90.00
#
_symmetry.space_group_name_H-M   'P 1'
#
loop_
_entity.id
_entity.type
_entity.pdbx_description
1 polymer ?
#
loop_
_entity_poly.entity_id
_entity_poly.type
_entity_poly.pdbx_seq_one_letter_code
_entity_poly.pdbx_strand_id
1 'polypeptide(L)'
;MGDGSHAEDGIYVLLKEIIDNSIDEFKMQAGKKIEIIIEENLRVSVRDYGRGIPQGKLIEAVSVLNTGGKYDSKAFKKSVGLNGVGVKAVNALSSRFEVRSYRDGKVRIATFAKGDLLTDTTQDTTEENGTYIFFEPDNLLI
;
A
#
# COMPACT_ATOMS: atom_id res chain seq x y z
N MET A 1 -6.91 -22.47 -3.99
CA MET A 1 -7.41 -21.10 -4.07
C MET A 1 -7.90 -20.76 -2.67
N GLY A 2 -7.17 -19.91 -1.96
CA GLY A 2 -7.48 -19.52 -0.59
C GLY A 2 -8.69 -18.60 -0.55
N ASP A 3 -9.63 -18.87 0.34
CA ASP A 3 -10.89 -18.11 0.50
C ASP A 3 -10.74 -16.96 1.51
N GLY A 4 -9.53 -16.72 2.03
CA GLY A 4 -9.25 -15.66 2.99
C GLY A 4 -9.65 -16.02 4.42
N SER A 5 -9.96 -17.30 4.72
CA SER A 5 -10.32 -17.78 6.05
C SER A 5 -9.13 -18.11 6.94
N HIS A 6 -7.94 -18.32 6.35
CA HIS A 6 -6.69 -18.55 7.05
C HIS A 6 -5.78 -17.31 7.01
N ALA A 7 -5.08 -16.99 8.11
CA ALA A 7 -4.18 -15.83 8.18
C ALA A 7 -3.11 -15.81 7.06
N GLU A 8 -2.69 -17.00 6.61
CA GLU A 8 -1.77 -17.20 5.48
C GLU A 8 -2.38 -16.76 4.13
N ASP A 9 -3.70 -16.88 3.95
CA ASP A 9 -4.41 -16.35 2.77
C ASP A 9 -4.57 -14.83 2.87
N GLY A 10 -4.75 -14.32 4.09
CA GLY A 10 -4.93 -12.89 4.36
C GLY A 10 -3.74 -12.07 3.85
N ILE A 11 -2.51 -12.48 4.19
CA ILE A 11 -1.33 -11.76 3.72
C ILE A 11 -1.11 -11.88 2.21
N TYR A 12 -1.41 -13.03 1.62
CA TYR A 12 -1.32 -13.21 0.17
C TYR A 12 -2.24 -12.23 -0.56
N VAL A 13 -3.46 -12.03 -0.06
CA VAL A 13 -4.40 -11.04 -0.58
C VAL A 13 -3.84 -9.62 -0.44
N LEU A 14 -3.30 -9.24 0.72
CA LEU A 14 -2.70 -7.92 0.93
C LEU A 14 -1.55 -7.66 -0.04
N LEU A 15 -0.65 -8.63 -0.19
CA LEU A 15 0.48 -8.55 -1.11
C LEU A 15 0.01 -8.41 -2.57
N LYS A 16 -0.96 -9.24 -2.98
CA LYS A 16 -1.55 -9.22 -4.32
C LYS A 16 -2.10 -7.83 -4.66
N GLU A 17 -2.79 -7.16 -3.74
CA GLU A 17 -3.32 -5.82 -3.98
C GLU A 17 -2.24 -4.76 -4.20
N ILE A 18 -1.10 -4.85 -3.50
CA ILE A 18 0.04 -3.93 -3.71
C ILE A 18 0.73 -4.21 -5.06
N ILE A 19 0.91 -5.49 -5.39
CA ILE A 19 1.50 -5.92 -6.66
C ILE A 19 0.64 -5.49 -7.85
N ASP A 20 -0.69 -5.66 -7.77
CA ASP A 20 -1.61 -5.28 -8.84
C ASP A 20 -1.53 -3.77 -9.16
N ASN A 21 -1.48 -2.91 -8.13
CA ASN A 21 -1.27 -1.47 -8.33
C ASN A 21 0.07 -1.17 -9.01
N SER A 22 1.12 -1.90 -8.64
CA SER A 22 2.46 -1.76 -9.24
C SER A 22 2.46 -2.20 -10.72
N ILE A 23 1.72 -3.25 -11.05
CA ILE A 23 1.56 -3.77 -12.43
C ILE A 23 0.75 -2.79 -13.29
N ASP A 24 -0.28 -2.15 -12.75
CA ASP A 24 -1.08 -1.18 -13.51
C ASP A 24 -0.29 0.08 -13.86
N GLU A 25 0.54 0.59 -12.93
CA GLU A 25 1.51 1.65 -13.24
C GLU A 25 2.53 1.22 -14.30
N PHE A 26 3.04 -0.01 -14.20
CA PHE A 26 3.97 -0.59 -15.19
C PHE A 26 3.36 -0.61 -16.61
N LYS A 27 2.09 -1.03 -16.74
CA LYS A 27 1.38 -1.10 -18.04
C LYS A 27 1.17 0.28 -18.66
N MET A 28 0.99 1.32 -17.84
CA MET A 28 0.65 2.66 -18.31
C MET A 28 1.88 3.51 -18.67
N GLN A 29 3.03 3.34 -18.02
CA GLN A 29 4.30 4.00 -18.38
C GLN A 29 5.54 3.21 -17.90
N ALA A 30 6.15 2.43 -18.80
CA ALA A 30 7.59 2.09 -18.89
C ALA A 30 8.42 1.77 -17.61
N GLY A 31 7.81 1.34 -16.51
CA GLY A 31 8.55 0.67 -15.43
C GLY A 31 9.20 -0.59 -15.99
N LYS A 32 10.40 -0.97 -15.55
CA LYS A 32 11.07 -2.22 -15.99
C LYS A 32 11.27 -3.22 -14.86
N LYS A 33 10.97 -2.80 -13.63
CA LYS A 33 11.33 -3.51 -12.41
C LYS A 33 10.28 -3.27 -11.35
N ILE A 34 9.88 -4.35 -10.69
CA ILE A 34 9.16 -4.33 -9.42
C ILE A 34 10.02 -5.18 -8.49
N GLU A 35 10.42 -4.62 -7.35
CA GLU A 35 11.13 -5.35 -6.31
C GLU A 35 10.17 -5.68 -5.19
N ILE A 36 10.20 -6.94 -4.76
CA ILE A 36 9.40 -7.44 -3.66
C ILE A 36 10.35 -8.07 -2.67
N ILE A 37 10.34 -7.57 -1.45
CA ILE A 37 11.13 -8.11 -0.34
C ILE A 37 10.13 -8.57 0.72
N ILE A 38 10.23 -9.85 1.09
CA ILE A 38 9.47 -10.46 2.18
C ILE A 38 10.49 -10.86 3.24
N GLU A 39 10.42 -10.22 4.40
CA GLU A 39 11.29 -10.47 5.54
C GLU A 39 10.59 -11.37 6.57
N GLU A 40 11.31 -11.70 7.64
CA GLU A 40 10.72 -12.37 8.80
C GLU A 40 9.56 -11.55 9.40
N ASN A 41 8.68 -12.23 10.14
CA ASN A 41 7.48 -11.64 10.74
C ASN A 41 6.54 -10.97 9.72
N LEU A 42 6.48 -11.52 8.50
CA LEU A 42 5.52 -11.12 7.47
C LEU A 42 5.64 -9.63 7.06
N ARG A 43 6.81 -9.04 7.25
CA ARG A 43 7.10 -7.68 6.78
C ARG A 43 7.35 -7.72 5.30
N VAL A 44 6.63 -6.88 4.57
CA VAL A 44 6.71 -6.85 3.11
C VAL A 44 6.99 -5.45 2.62
N SER A 45 7.88 -5.34 1.65
CA SER A 45 8.02 -4.12 0.86
C SER A 45 7.93 -4.40 -0.64
N VAL A 46 7.33 -3.44 -1.35
CA VAL A 46 7.18 -3.44 -2.80
C VAL A 46 7.64 -2.10 -3.33
N ARG A 47 8.58 -2.11 -4.28
CA ARG A 47 9.08 -0.93 -5.00
C ARG A 47 8.80 -1.08 -6.48
N ASP A 48 7.99 -0.20 -7.06
CA ASP A 48 7.86 -0.06 -8.51
C ASP A 48 8.71 1.11 -9.02
N TYR A 49 9.14 1.05 -10.27
CA TYR A 49 9.88 2.16 -10.92
C TYR A 49 9.02 2.82 -12.00
N GLY A 50 7.76 3.11 -11.66
CA GLY A 50 6.81 3.79 -12.52
C GLY A 50 6.85 5.32 -12.34
N ARG A 51 5.68 5.97 -12.47
CA ARG A 51 5.55 7.43 -12.37
C ARG A 51 5.68 7.98 -10.95
N GLY A 52 5.32 7.15 -9.98
CA GLY A 52 5.04 7.57 -8.61
C GLY A 52 3.69 8.29 -8.48
N ILE A 53 3.02 8.04 -7.37
CA ILE A 53 1.76 8.72 -7.01
C ILE A 53 1.99 10.25 -7.02
N PRO A 54 1.11 11.08 -7.61
CA PRO A 54 1.25 12.52 -7.53
C PRO A 54 1.41 13.00 -6.08
N GLN A 55 2.40 13.85 -5.80
CA GLN A 55 2.76 14.24 -4.44
C GLN A 55 1.55 14.72 -3.63
N GLY A 56 0.71 15.59 -4.20
CA GLY A 56 -0.50 16.11 -3.55
C GLY A 56 -1.64 15.10 -3.34
N LYS A 57 -1.52 13.88 -3.87
CA LYS A 57 -2.53 12.82 -3.79
C LYS A 57 -2.10 11.62 -2.93
N LEU A 58 -0.88 11.63 -2.39
CA LEU A 58 -0.30 10.49 -1.69
C LEU A 58 -1.18 9.98 -0.53
N ILE A 59 -1.57 10.87 0.37
CA ILE A 59 -2.38 10.50 1.55
C ILE A 59 -3.77 10.01 1.13
N GLU A 60 -4.43 10.70 0.19
CA GLU A 60 -5.76 10.33 -0.32
C GLU A 60 -5.77 8.96 -1.02
N ALA A 61 -4.66 8.61 -1.67
CA ALA A 61 -4.50 7.34 -2.38
C ALA A 61 -4.45 6.15 -1.42
N VAL A 62 -3.84 6.30 -0.24
CA VAL A 62 -3.60 5.18 0.70
C VAL A 62 -4.45 5.24 1.97
N SER A 63 -5.12 6.35 2.23
CA SER A 63 -5.98 6.53 3.41
C SER A 63 -7.46 6.37 3.06
N VAL A 64 -8.20 5.72 3.97
CA VAL A 64 -9.67 5.74 3.95
C VAL A 64 -10.10 7.08 4.54
N LEU A 65 -10.75 7.94 3.74
CA LEU A 65 -11.40 9.12 4.30
C LEU A 65 -12.45 8.64 5.30
N ASN A 66 -12.41 9.19 6.52
CA ASN A 66 -13.34 8.92 7.61
C ASN A 66 -14.75 9.47 7.30
N THR A 67 -15.37 9.05 6.19
CA THR A 67 -16.80 9.30 5.93
C THR A 67 -17.65 8.34 6.75
N GLY A 68 -17.64 8.49 8.08
CA GLY A 68 -18.69 8.09 9.04
C GLY A 68 -19.38 6.71 8.89
N GLY A 69 -18.85 5.81 8.09
CA GLY A 69 -19.44 4.52 7.76
C GLY A 69 -18.86 3.49 8.70
N LYS A 70 -19.71 2.82 9.48
CA LYS A 70 -19.33 1.62 10.21
C LYS A 70 -19.01 0.53 9.18
N TYR A 71 -17.75 0.44 8.77
CA TYR A 71 -17.28 -0.62 7.89
C TYR A 71 -17.13 -1.89 8.72
N ASP A 72 -18.16 -2.74 8.66
CA ASP A 72 -18.09 -4.10 9.19
C ASP A 72 -16.93 -4.82 8.49
N SER A 73 -15.99 -5.36 9.27
CA SER A 73 -14.74 -5.95 8.79
C SER A 73 -14.97 -7.06 7.76
N LYS A 74 -16.14 -7.70 7.78
CA LYS A 74 -16.56 -8.69 6.77
C LYS A 74 -16.93 -8.09 5.41
N ALA A 75 -17.55 -6.92 5.38
CA ALA A 75 -17.89 -6.24 4.12
C ALA A 75 -16.65 -5.64 3.46
N PHE A 76 -15.72 -5.11 4.27
CA PHE A 76 -14.45 -4.56 3.81
C PHE A 76 -13.55 -5.62 3.18
N LYS A 77 -13.42 -6.81 3.81
CA LYS A 77 -12.71 -7.96 3.22
C LYS A 77 -13.29 -8.43 1.88
N LYS A 78 -14.60 -8.21 1.64
CA LYS A 78 -15.29 -8.61 0.39
C LYS A 78 -15.20 -7.58 -0.75
N SER A 79 -14.83 -6.33 -0.45
CA SER A 79 -14.71 -5.25 -1.44
C SER A 79 -13.28 -5.05 -1.98
N VAL A 80 -12.34 -5.90 -1.57
CA VAL A 80 -10.98 -5.97 -2.10
C VAL A 80 -11.05 -6.42 -3.56
N GLY A 81 -10.76 -5.53 -4.51
CA GLY A 81 -10.90 -5.78 -5.96
C GLY A 81 -11.44 -4.62 -6.80
N LEU A 82 -11.75 -3.46 -6.21
CA LEU A 82 -12.16 -2.25 -6.94
C LEU A 82 -11.13 -1.12 -6.80
N ASN A 83 -10.56 -0.69 -7.94
CA ASN A 83 -9.92 0.61 -8.23
C ASN A 83 -9.45 1.44 -7.00
N GLY A 84 -8.44 0.96 -6.27
CA GLY A 84 -7.81 1.72 -5.17
C GLY A 84 -8.32 1.43 -3.75
N VAL A 85 -9.24 0.50 -3.56
CA VAL A 85 -9.67 0.02 -2.22
C VAL A 85 -8.59 -0.89 -1.59
N GLY A 86 -7.84 -1.63 -2.40
CA GLY A 86 -6.86 -2.61 -1.94
C GLY A 86 -5.76 -2.04 -1.05
N VAL A 87 -5.04 -1.00 -1.52
CA VAL A 87 -3.96 -0.37 -0.73
C VAL A 87 -4.47 0.27 0.56
N LYS A 88 -5.70 0.77 0.56
CA LYS A 88 -6.36 1.34 1.75
C LYS A 88 -6.67 0.25 2.78
N ALA A 89 -7.05 -0.93 2.31
CA ALA A 89 -7.22 -2.10 3.17
C ALA A 89 -5.90 -2.58 3.77
N VAL A 90 -4.83 -2.61 2.98
CA VAL A 90 -3.49 -2.93 3.47
C VAL A 90 -3.08 -1.94 4.56
N ASN A 91 -3.26 -0.64 4.35
CA ASN A 91 -2.98 0.38 5.37
C ASN A 91 -3.79 0.16 6.67
N ALA A 92 -5.11 -0.04 6.54
CA ALA A 92 -5.99 -0.24 7.69
C ALA A 92 -5.68 -1.52 8.50
N LEU A 93 -5.25 -2.59 7.81
CA LEU A 93 -4.97 -3.90 8.43
C LEU A 93 -3.51 -4.07 8.87
N SER A 94 -2.69 -3.01 8.78
CA SER A 94 -1.27 -3.07 9.11
C SER A 94 -0.97 -2.38 10.44
N SER A 95 -0.16 -3.03 11.27
CA SER A 95 0.39 -2.44 12.50
C SER A 95 1.38 -1.32 12.17
N ARG A 96 2.08 -1.45 11.04
CA ARG A 96 2.90 -0.41 10.43
C ARG A 96 2.70 -0.40 8.93
N PHE A 97 2.41 0.75 8.37
CA PHE A 97 2.32 0.96 6.93
C PHE A 97 3.12 2.20 6.55
N GLU A 98 3.85 2.14 5.44
CA GLU A 98 4.64 3.24 4.94
C GLU A 98 4.49 3.31 3.42
N VAL A 99 4.18 4.50 2.91
CA VAL A 99 4.18 4.79 1.48
C VAL A 99 5.19 5.88 1.20
N ARG A 100 5.96 5.70 0.12
CA ARG A 100 6.81 6.75 -0.44
C ARG A 100 6.47 6.95 -1.90
N SER A 101 6.35 8.20 -2.31
CA SER A 101 6.27 8.56 -3.72
C SER A 101 7.51 9.32 -4.14
N TYR A 102 8.28 8.71 -5.04
CA TYR A 102 9.41 9.31 -5.73
C TYR A 102 8.90 9.91 -7.03
N ARG A 103 8.95 11.24 -7.13
CA ARG A 103 8.45 11.94 -8.31
C ARG A 103 9.06 13.33 -8.41
N ASP A 104 9.56 13.65 -9.61
CA ASP A 104 10.08 14.98 -9.98
C ASP A 104 11.20 15.47 -9.05
N GLY A 105 12.14 14.58 -8.72
CA GLY A 105 13.30 14.87 -7.86
C GLY A 105 12.96 15.02 -6.37
N LYS A 106 11.75 14.64 -5.97
CA LYS A 106 11.29 14.66 -4.57
C LYS A 106 10.78 13.31 -4.11
N VAL A 107 10.92 13.05 -2.83
CA VAL A 107 10.24 11.95 -2.15
C VAL A 107 9.31 12.53 -1.09
N ARG A 108 8.04 12.13 -1.13
CA ARG A 108 7.12 12.30 0.01
C ARG A 108 6.93 10.95 0.68
N ILE A 109 7.08 10.93 1.99
CA ILE A 109 7.04 9.75 2.84
C ILE A 109 5.91 9.95 3.82
N ALA A 110 4.98 9.00 3.87
CA ALA A 110 3.91 8.98 4.86
C ALA A 110 3.88 7.64 5.58
N THR A 111 3.80 7.69 6.91
CA THR A 111 3.72 6.49 7.77
C THR A 111 2.38 6.46 8.50
N PHE A 112 1.88 5.25 8.70
CA PHE A 112 0.58 4.99 9.30
C PHE A 112 0.66 3.79 10.25
N ALA A 113 -0.27 3.73 11.20
CA ALA A 113 -0.57 2.54 11.99
C ALA A 113 -2.08 2.33 12.04
N LYS A 114 -2.54 1.14 11.64
CA LYS A 114 -3.98 0.78 11.58
C LYS A 114 -4.83 1.80 10.80
N GLY A 115 -4.26 2.37 9.73
CA GLY A 115 -4.89 3.40 8.91
C GLY A 115 -4.73 4.85 9.41
N ASP A 116 -4.26 5.08 10.63
CA ASP A 116 -4.06 6.42 11.20
C ASP A 116 -2.72 7.01 10.76
N LEU A 117 -2.74 8.24 10.23
CA LEU A 117 -1.54 8.95 9.79
C LEU A 117 -0.67 9.34 10.98
N LEU A 118 0.60 8.93 10.95
CA LEU A 118 1.58 9.22 11.99
C LEU A 118 2.57 10.32 11.58
N THR A 119 3.16 10.19 10.39
CA THR A 119 4.11 11.17 9.86
C THR A 119 3.88 11.41 8.37
N ASP A 120 4.22 12.62 7.92
CA ASP A 120 4.15 13.03 6.53
C ASP A 120 5.25 14.06 6.27
N THR A 121 6.27 13.67 5.51
CA THR A 121 7.43 14.50 5.21
C THR A 121 7.71 14.50 3.72
N THR A 122 8.25 15.61 3.21
CA THR A 122 8.69 15.73 1.82
C THR A 122 10.11 16.28 1.80
N GLN A 123 10.98 15.69 1.00
CA GLN A 123 12.37 16.10 0.84
C GLN A 123 12.82 15.88 -0.62
N ASP A 124 13.93 16.50 -0.99
CA ASP A 124 14.57 16.26 -2.29
C ASP A 124 15.23 14.87 -2.31
N THR A 125 15.32 14.26 -3.50
CA THR A 125 15.91 12.94 -3.71
C THR A 125 16.54 12.82 -5.09
N THR A 126 17.52 11.92 -5.21
CA THR A 126 18.11 11.52 -6.49
C THR A 126 17.62 10.14 -6.95
N GLU A 127 16.75 9.50 -6.18
CA GLU A 127 16.13 8.22 -6.52
C GLU A 127 15.23 8.35 -7.76
N GLU A 128 15.17 7.27 -8.55
CA GLU A 128 14.28 7.18 -9.70
C GLU A 128 12.80 7.30 -9.30
N ASN A 129 11.95 7.76 -10.22
CA ASN A 129 10.51 7.86 -9.97
C ASN A 129 9.88 6.50 -9.64
N GLY A 130 8.73 6.54 -8.96
CA GLY A 130 7.91 5.37 -8.67
C GLY A 130 7.32 5.41 -7.27
N THR A 131 6.71 4.30 -6.85
CA THR A 131 6.17 4.15 -5.50
C THR A 131 6.93 3.08 -4.72
N TYR A 132 7.06 3.30 -3.42
CA TYR A 132 7.47 2.29 -2.46
C TYR A 132 6.36 2.11 -1.44
N ILE A 133 6.01 0.87 -1.15
CA ILE A 133 5.09 0.51 -0.07
C ILE A 133 5.79 -0.48 0.84
N PHE A 134 5.69 -0.25 2.14
CA PHE A 134 6.04 -1.20 3.17
C PHE A 134 4.82 -1.44 4.06
N PHE A 135 4.62 -2.69 4.47
CA PHE A 135 3.61 -3.01 5.47
C PHE A 135 4.03 -4.17 6.37
N GLU A 136 3.62 -4.07 7.64
CA GLU A 136 3.67 -5.11 8.64
C GLU A 136 2.23 -5.41 9.06
N PRO A 137 1.67 -6.56 8.65
CA PRO A 137 0.30 -6.92 8.96
C PRO A 137 0.03 -6.93 10.48
N ASP A 138 -1.14 -6.47 10.92
CA ASP A 138 -1.51 -6.57 12.32
C ASP A 138 -2.01 -7.99 12.62
N ASN A 139 -1.20 -8.77 13.34
CA ASN A 139 -1.49 -10.15 13.73
C ASN A 139 -2.76 -10.31 14.58
N LEU A 140 -3.33 -9.21 15.13
CA LEU A 140 -4.60 -9.25 15.85
C LEU A 140 -5.82 -9.02 14.94
N LEU A 141 -5.62 -8.49 13.73
CA LEU A 141 -6.70 -8.12 12.80
C LEU A 141 -6.84 -9.09 11.60
N ILE A 142 -5.85 -9.96 11.39
CA ILE A 142 -5.73 -10.83 10.22
C ILE A 142 -5.98 -12.28 10.58
#